data_AF-A0A7C8CLE9-F1
#
_entry.id   AF-A0A7C8CLE9-F1
#
_cell.length_a   1.000
_cell.length_b   1.000
_cell.length_c   1.000
_cell.angle_alpha   90.00
_cell.angle_beta   90.00
_cell.angle_gamma   90.00
#
_symmetry.space_group_name_H-M   'P 1'
#
loop_
_entity.id
_entity.type
_entity.pdbx_description
1 polymer ?
#
loop_
_entity_poly.entity_id
_entity_poly.type
_entity_poly.pdbx_seq_one_letter_code
_entity_poly.pdbx_strand_id
1 'polypeptide(L)'
;MPDTPSVTHRSRDLVVARFVSTVYKAHRGPDTFGVNHTDIPKAILMVTSDRYILKSTRDGFLESSGAFEVSFGPSRVDGQSAGELRYRIPAGDEHPALNGTARLLLVGKRLFIFYAEVSAATPAEEINRYLASIRIPARPSSSAGEDHGATHSPSRQ
;
A
#
# COMPACT_ATOMS: atom_id res chain seq x y z
N MET A 1 18.68 14.48 9.32
CA MET A 1 18.26 13.06 9.14
C MET A 1 16.80 12.95 9.54
N PRO A 2 15.99 12.07 8.92
CA PRO A 2 14.63 11.81 9.41
C PRO A 2 14.69 11.22 10.82
N ASP A 3 13.67 11.49 11.61
CA ASP A 3 13.53 10.96 12.97
C ASP A 3 13.37 9.42 12.95
N THR A 4 13.61 8.78 14.09
CA THR A 4 13.36 7.34 14.25
C THR A 4 11.92 7.01 13.86
N PRO A 5 11.68 6.03 12.98
CA PRO A 5 10.34 5.73 12.52
C PRO A 5 9.45 5.26 13.66
N SER A 6 8.25 5.82 13.75
CA SER A 6 7.20 5.33 14.63
C SER A 6 6.45 4.17 13.97
N VAL A 7 6.06 3.19 14.76
CA VAL A 7 5.26 2.04 14.32
C VAL A 7 3.91 2.08 15.00
N THR A 8 2.84 2.06 14.21
CA THR A 8 1.47 1.95 14.73
C THR A 8 0.79 0.74 14.12
N HIS A 9 0.25 -0.12 14.97
CA HIS A 9 -0.63 -1.21 14.55
C HIS A 9 -2.08 -0.78 14.72
N ARG A 10 -2.89 -0.99 13.69
CA ARG A 10 -4.34 -0.76 13.73
C ARG A 10 -5.05 -2.03 13.32
N SER A 11 -6.06 -2.44 14.07
CA SER A 11 -6.99 -3.46 13.61
C SER A 11 -8.40 -2.90 13.58
N ARG A 12 -9.11 -3.16 12.48
CA ARG A 12 -10.52 -2.81 12.33
C ARG A 12 -11.31 -4.06 12.01
N ASP A 13 -12.27 -4.36 12.88
CA ASP A 13 -13.24 -5.43 12.65
C ASP A 13 -14.40 -4.87 11.83
N LEU A 14 -14.69 -5.54 10.71
CA LEU A 14 -15.92 -5.39 9.93
C LEU A 14 -16.75 -6.66 10.08
N VAL A 15 -18.05 -6.55 9.79
CA VAL A 15 -19.03 -7.65 9.91
C VAL A 15 -18.57 -8.96 9.26
N VAL A 16 -17.79 -8.87 8.17
CA VAL A 16 -17.35 -10.01 7.35
C VAL A 16 -15.85 -10.31 7.44
N ALA A 17 -15.07 -9.48 8.15
CA ALA A 17 -13.61 -9.53 8.05
C ALA A 17 -12.90 -8.63 9.08
N ARG A 18 -11.71 -9.06 9.53
CA ARG A 18 -10.75 -8.22 10.26
C ARG A 18 -9.66 -7.72 9.32
N PHE A 19 -9.41 -6.41 9.35
CA PHE A 19 -8.31 -5.76 8.64
C PHE A 19 -7.22 -5.43 9.65
N VAL A 20 -5.98 -5.82 9.34
CA VAL A 20 -4.80 -5.50 10.16
C VAL A 20 -3.88 -4.63 9.33
N SER A 21 -3.60 -3.43 9.83
CA SER A 21 -2.73 -2.46 9.20
C SER A 21 -1.54 -2.17 10.11
N THR A 22 -0.35 -2.13 9.51
CA THR A 22 0.85 -1.63 10.19
C THR A 22 1.36 -0.41 9.43
N VAL A 23 1.52 0.70 10.16
CA VAL A 23 1.96 1.97 9.61
C VAL A 23 3.32 2.32 10.21
N TYR A 24 4.29 2.53 9.33
CA TYR A 24 5.61 3.07 9.63
C TYR A 24 5.61 4.53 9.17
N LYS A 25 5.97 5.47 10.05
CA LYS A 25 6.11 6.90 9.70
C LYS A 25 7.44 7.44 10.19
N ALA A 26 8.15 8.18 9.35
CA ALA A 26 9.31 8.97 9.70
C ALA A 26 9.02 10.45 9.40
N HIS A 27 9.46 11.34 10.27
CA HIS A 27 9.23 12.78 10.16
C HIS A 27 10.53 13.52 9.86
N ARG A 28 10.43 14.64 9.14
CA ARG A 28 11.52 15.62 8.96
C ARG A 28 10.91 17.02 8.98
N GLY A 29 10.80 17.62 10.16
CA GLY A 29 10.04 18.86 10.31
C GLY A 29 8.55 18.60 9.99
N PRO A 30 7.91 19.41 9.10
CA PRO A 30 6.52 19.17 8.71
C PRO A 30 6.36 18.03 7.70
N ASP A 31 7.47 17.54 7.11
CA ASP A 31 7.43 16.49 6.10
C ASP A 31 7.26 15.11 6.75
N THR A 32 6.41 14.27 6.15
CA THR A 32 6.14 12.91 6.59
C THR A 32 6.39 11.92 5.47
N PHE A 33 7.12 10.85 5.78
CA PHE A 33 7.37 9.73 4.89
C PHE A 33 6.82 8.47 5.55
N GLY A 34 6.02 7.69 4.84
CA GLY A 34 5.40 6.53 5.45
C GLY A 34 5.17 5.34 4.53
N VAL A 35 5.03 4.20 5.20
CA VAL A 35 4.66 2.92 4.60
C VAL A 35 3.53 2.35 5.44
N ASN A 36 2.38 2.10 4.82
CA ASN A 36 1.29 1.33 5.40
C ASN A 36 1.18 0.01 4.65
N HIS A 37 1.12 -1.11 5.35
CA HIS A 37 0.64 -2.35 4.76
C HIS A 37 -0.59 -2.86 5.49
N THR A 38 -1.55 -3.37 4.74
CA THR A 38 -2.79 -3.94 5.25
C THR A 38 -2.98 -5.34 4.69
N ASP A 39 -3.17 -6.32 5.56
CA ASP A 39 -3.57 -7.67 5.16
C ASP A 39 -5.06 -7.67 4.80
N ILE A 40 -5.38 -8.02 3.56
CA ILE A 40 -6.73 -8.16 3.03
C ILE A 40 -7.17 -9.63 3.14
N PRO A 41 -8.31 -9.92 3.77
CA PRO A 41 -8.86 -11.27 3.84
C PRO A 41 -9.10 -11.88 2.46
N LYS A 42 -8.78 -13.18 2.32
CA LYS A 42 -8.89 -13.91 1.03
C LYS A 42 -10.29 -13.82 0.41
N ALA A 43 -11.34 -13.83 1.24
CA ALA A 43 -12.72 -13.74 0.78
C ALA A 43 -13.00 -12.44 0.00
N ILE A 44 -12.44 -11.31 0.44
CA ILE A 44 -12.61 -10.01 -0.23
C ILE A 44 -11.94 -10.02 -1.61
N LEU A 45 -10.76 -10.63 -1.71
CA LEU A 45 -10.02 -10.74 -2.98
C LEU A 45 -10.70 -11.65 -4.00
N MET A 46 -11.53 -12.59 -3.55
CA MET A 46 -12.29 -13.47 -4.46
C MET A 46 -13.48 -12.77 -5.11
N VAL A 47 -14.05 -11.76 -4.44
CA VAL A 47 -15.29 -11.09 -4.88
C VAL A 47 -15.05 -9.68 -5.43
N THR A 48 -13.83 -9.17 -5.31
CA THR A 48 -13.49 -7.78 -5.63
C THR A 48 -12.31 -7.71 -6.58
N SER A 49 -12.42 -6.89 -7.62
CA SER A 49 -11.29 -6.66 -8.52
C SER A 49 -10.19 -5.80 -7.86
N ASP A 50 -8.93 -6.06 -8.21
CA ASP A 50 -7.78 -5.27 -7.78
C ASP A 50 -7.98 -3.76 -8.02
N ARG A 51 -8.55 -3.40 -9.18
CA ARG A 51 -8.85 -2.01 -9.53
C ARG A 51 -9.83 -1.37 -8.54
N TYR A 52 -10.86 -2.11 -8.11
CA TYR A 52 -11.80 -1.61 -7.12
C TYR A 52 -11.14 -1.46 -5.75
N ILE A 53 -10.31 -2.43 -5.35
CA ILE A 53 -9.54 -2.35 -4.09
C ILE A 53 -8.66 -1.11 -4.07
N LEU A 54 -7.89 -0.86 -5.14
CA LEU A 54 -7.03 0.32 -5.24
C LEU A 54 -7.82 1.63 -5.21
N LYS A 55 -8.98 1.68 -5.90
CA LYS A 55 -9.86 2.86 -5.88
C LYS A 55 -10.46 3.11 -4.49
N SER A 56 -10.99 2.10 -3.84
CA SER A 56 -11.54 2.21 -2.48
C SER A 56 -10.47 2.60 -1.46
N THR A 57 -9.25 2.07 -1.63
CA THR A 57 -8.09 2.45 -0.80
C THR A 57 -7.74 3.92 -0.98
N ARG A 58 -7.67 4.39 -2.22
CA ARG A 58 -7.44 5.80 -2.54
C ARG A 58 -8.47 6.69 -1.86
N ASP A 59 -9.75 6.35 -1.99
CA ASP A 59 -10.86 7.13 -1.42
C ASP A 59 -10.74 7.22 0.11
N GLY A 60 -10.56 6.08 0.77
CA GLY A 60 -10.39 6.04 2.22
C GLY A 60 -9.10 6.73 2.70
N PHE A 61 -8.02 6.68 1.91
CA PHE A 61 -6.77 7.38 2.21
C PHE A 61 -6.96 8.91 2.16
N LEU A 62 -7.58 9.43 1.10
CA LEU A 62 -7.90 10.85 0.95
C LEU A 62 -8.83 11.35 2.07
N GLU A 63 -9.87 10.59 2.39
CA GLU A 63 -10.78 10.91 3.49
C GLU A 63 -10.04 10.97 4.84
N SER A 64 -9.22 9.96 5.13
CA SER A 64 -8.47 9.87 6.40
C SER A 64 -7.43 10.97 6.58
N SER A 65 -6.94 11.55 5.48
CA SER A 65 -5.92 12.59 5.46
C SER A 65 -6.52 14.00 5.29
N GLY A 66 -7.84 14.11 5.10
CA GLY A 66 -8.49 15.38 4.76
C GLY A 66 -7.98 16.00 3.46
N ALA A 67 -7.50 15.17 2.53
CA ALA A 67 -6.80 15.61 1.33
C ALA A 67 -7.70 15.64 0.08
N PHE A 68 -7.25 16.40 -0.91
CA PHE A 68 -7.88 16.47 -2.22
C PHE A 68 -7.02 15.79 -3.29
N GLU A 69 -7.65 14.97 -4.12
CA GLU A 69 -6.98 14.35 -5.27
C GLU A 69 -6.55 15.43 -6.28
N VAL A 70 -5.29 15.35 -6.72
CA VAL A 70 -4.77 16.08 -7.89
C VAL A 70 -4.79 15.17 -9.11
N SER A 71 -4.33 13.92 -8.96
CA SER A 71 -4.34 12.93 -10.04
C SER A 71 -4.23 11.52 -9.50
N PHE A 72 -4.89 10.56 -10.14
CA PHE A 72 -4.70 9.14 -9.88
C PHE A 72 -4.49 8.37 -11.19
N GLY A 73 -3.42 7.59 -11.28
CA GLY A 73 -3.07 6.92 -12.52
C GLY A 73 -2.22 5.65 -12.33
N PRO A 74 -1.99 4.88 -13.40
CA PRO A 74 -1.13 3.71 -13.34
C PRO A 74 0.33 4.11 -13.08
N SER A 75 1.03 3.28 -12.33
CA SER A 75 2.47 3.41 -12.04
C SER A 75 3.09 2.02 -11.85
N ARG A 76 4.38 2.00 -11.49
CA ARG A 76 5.09 0.76 -11.13
C ARG A 76 5.89 0.93 -9.85
N VAL A 77 5.91 -0.12 -9.04
CA VAL A 77 6.82 -0.26 -7.90
C VAL A 77 7.50 -1.60 -8.03
N ASP A 78 8.83 -1.59 -8.13
CA ASP A 78 9.64 -2.82 -8.25
C ASP A 78 9.14 -3.75 -9.38
N GLY A 79 8.81 -3.17 -10.55
CA GLY A 79 8.26 -3.88 -11.71
C GLY A 79 6.79 -4.28 -11.62
N GLN A 80 6.15 -4.16 -10.45
CA GLN A 80 4.75 -4.54 -10.24
C GLN A 80 3.79 -3.38 -10.55
N SER A 81 2.60 -3.70 -11.04
CA SER A 81 1.54 -2.72 -11.37
C SER A 81 1.03 -2.05 -10.09
N ALA A 82 1.09 -0.73 -10.04
CA ALA A 82 0.65 0.08 -8.91
C ALA A 82 -0.25 1.23 -9.38
N GLY A 83 -0.96 1.86 -8.45
CA GLY A 83 -1.59 3.17 -8.65
C GLY A 83 -0.73 4.26 -8.04
N GLU A 84 -0.46 5.36 -8.75
CA GLU A 84 0.12 6.57 -8.18
C GLU A 84 -0.98 7.61 -7.97
N LEU A 85 -1.12 8.07 -6.73
CA LEU A 85 -2.00 9.13 -6.29
C LEU A 85 -1.16 10.37 -5.95
N ARG A 86 -1.48 11.51 -6.56
CA ARG A 86 -1.00 12.82 -6.14
C ARG A 86 -2.14 13.57 -5.50
N TYR A 87 -1.89 14.23 -4.38
CA TYR A 87 -2.91 14.88 -3.57
C TYR A 87 -2.37 16.12 -2.87
N ARG A 88 -3.26 16.95 -2.33
CA ARG A 88 -2.91 18.11 -1.51
C ARG A 88 -3.66 18.06 -0.19
N ILE A 89 -2.92 18.26 0.90
CA ILE A 89 -3.48 18.44 2.23
C ILE A 89 -3.58 19.95 2.45
N PRO A 90 -4.78 20.50 2.69
CA PRO A 90 -4.94 21.93 2.96
C PRO A 90 -4.18 22.32 4.24
N ALA A 91 -3.81 23.60 4.36
CA ALA A 91 -3.28 24.12 5.62
C ALA A 91 -4.34 24.01 6.71
N GLY A 92 -3.92 23.62 7.91
CA GLY A 92 -4.73 23.66 9.12
C GLY A 92 -4.12 24.60 10.15
N ASP A 93 -4.76 24.69 11.31
CA ASP A 93 -4.32 25.60 12.39
C ASP A 93 -2.91 25.24 12.91
N GLU A 94 -2.53 23.97 12.85
CA GLU A 94 -1.26 23.47 13.39
C GLU A 94 -0.20 23.13 12.32
N HIS A 95 -0.59 23.02 11.04
CA HIS A 95 0.28 22.47 9.99
C HIS A 95 0.15 23.24 8.66
N PRO A 96 1.25 23.46 7.93
CA PRO A 96 1.20 24.10 6.62
C PRO A 96 0.51 23.20 5.58
N ALA A 97 0.10 23.78 4.46
CA ALA A 97 -0.37 23.00 3.32
C ALA A 97 0.74 22.08 2.80
N LEU A 98 0.42 20.82 2.52
CA LEU A 98 1.37 19.81 2.05
C LEU A 98 0.94 19.26 0.68
N ASN A 99 1.94 18.85 -0.10
CA ASN A 99 1.71 18.06 -1.30
C ASN A 99 2.06 16.60 -1.01
N GLY A 100 1.17 15.71 -1.42
CA GLY A 100 1.27 14.29 -1.19
C GLY A 100 1.50 13.51 -2.47
N THR A 101 2.36 12.49 -2.41
CA THR A 101 2.44 11.43 -3.42
C THR A 101 2.36 10.08 -2.72
N ALA A 102 1.42 9.24 -3.15
CA ALA A 102 1.25 7.88 -2.65
C ALA A 102 1.29 6.86 -3.80
N ARG A 103 1.93 5.71 -3.58
CA ARG A 103 1.89 4.55 -4.45
C ARG A 103 1.16 3.41 -3.77
N LEU A 104 0.08 2.98 -4.39
CA LEU A 104 -0.81 1.93 -3.91
C LEU A 104 -0.53 0.66 -4.70
N LEU A 105 -0.17 -0.42 -4.00
CA LEU A 105 0.19 -1.68 -4.61
C LEU A 105 -0.48 -2.84 -3.90
N LEU A 106 -1.05 -3.76 -4.67
CA LEU A 106 -1.61 -5.00 -4.16
C LEU A 106 -0.69 -6.18 -4.54
N VAL A 107 -0.15 -6.88 -3.53
CA VAL A 107 0.69 -8.07 -3.73
C VAL A 107 0.08 -9.25 -2.98
N GLY A 108 -0.49 -10.19 -3.73
CA GLY A 108 -1.16 -11.35 -3.14
C GLY A 108 -2.34 -10.93 -2.28
N LYS A 109 -2.20 -11.03 -0.95
CA LYS A 109 -3.22 -10.62 0.01
C LYS A 109 -2.90 -9.31 0.76
N ARG A 110 -1.86 -8.59 0.32
CA ARG A 110 -1.36 -7.42 1.03
C ARG A 110 -1.47 -6.18 0.18
N LEU A 111 -2.12 -5.17 0.73
CA LEU A 111 -2.17 -3.83 0.17
C LEU A 111 -1.11 -2.97 0.83
N PHE A 112 -0.22 -2.41 0.03
CA PHE A 112 0.82 -1.48 0.44
C PHE A 112 0.47 -0.07 -0.03
N ILE A 113 0.69 0.91 0.84
CA ILE A 113 0.61 2.33 0.54
C ILE A 113 1.94 2.94 0.95
N PHE A 114 2.72 3.36 -0.03
CA PHE A 114 3.97 4.10 0.18
C PHE A 114 3.69 5.56 -0.08
N TYR A 115 3.91 6.45 0.88
CA TYR A 115 3.54 7.85 0.71
C TYR A 115 4.58 8.80 1.27
N ALA A 116 4.61 9.99 0.68
CA ALA A 116 5.35 11.14 1.17
C ALA A 116 4.40 12.35 1.14
N GLU A 117 4.30 13.04 2.26
CA GLU A 117 3.54 14.27 2.47
C GLU A 117 4.56 15.35 2.81
N VAL A 118 4.82 16.26 1.89
CA VAL A 118 5.95 17.18 1.99
C VAL A 118 5.54 18.60 1.68
N SER A 119 6.30 19.55 2.23
CA SER A 119 6.14 20.96 1.90
C SER A 119 6.34 21.21 0.40
N ALA A 120 5.68 22.24 -0.14
CA ALA A 120 5.78 22.58 -1.57
C ALA A 120 7.20 22.93 -2.03
N ALA A 121 8.11 23.26 -1.11
CA ALA A 121 9.52 23.53 -1.38
C ALA A 121 10.36 22.25 -1.57
N THR A 122 9.82 21.07 -1.23
CA THR A 122 10.56 19.81 -1.32
C THR A 122 10.73 19.39 -2.79
N PRO A 123 11.97 19.15 -3.26
CA PRO A 123 12.22 18.75 -4.64
C PRO A 123 11.57 17.39 -4.97
N ALA A 124 11.03 17.27 -6.19
CA ALA A 124 10.41 16.03 -6.66
C ALA A 124 11.41 14.85 -6.67
N GLU A 125 12.70 15.12 -6.89
CA GLU A 125 13.77 14.13 -6.86
C GLU A 125 13.91 13.48 -5.48
N GLU A 126 13.68 14.23 -4.40
CA GLU A 126 13.77 13.70 -3.04
C GLU A 126 12.62 12.71 -2.76
N ILE A 127 11.40 13.09 -3.14
CA ILE A 127 10.21 12.23 -3.06
C ILE A 127 10.43 10.94 -3.86
N ASN A 128 10.91 11.08 -5.10
CA ASN A 128 11.17 9.96 -5.98
C ASN A 128 12.26 9.04 -5.44
N ARG A 129 13.33 9.59 -4.84
CA ARG A 129 14.41 8.80 -4.22
C ARG A 129 13.89 7.99 -3.04
N TYR A 130 13.05 8.59 -2.18
CA TYR A 130 12.38 7.86 -1.10
C TYR A 130 11.53 6.71 -1.66
N LEU A 131 10.62 6.99 -2.59
CA LEU A 131 9.73 5.98 -3.16
C LEU A 131 10.51 4.87 -3.91
N ALA A 132 11.64 5.21 -4.54
CA ALA A 132 12.50 4.25 -5.23
C ALA A 132 13.38 3.43 -4.28
N SER A 133 13.60 3.87 -3.04
CA SER A 133 14.38 3.14 -2.03
C SER A 133 13.61 1.94 -1.45
N ILE A 134 12.29 1.94 -1.59
CA ILE A 134 11.41 0.93 -1.05
C ILE A 134 11.64 -0.40 -1.79
N ARG A 135 11.78 -1.48 -1.02
CA ARG A 135 11.91 -2.84 -1.52
C ARG A 135 10.75 -3.66 -1.01
N ILE A 136 10.15 -4.44 -1.89
CA ILE A 136 9.00 -5.27 -1.55
C ILE A 136 9.52 -6.70 -1.46
N PRO A 137 9.29 -7.40 -0.33
CA PRO A 137 9.70 -8.79 -0.25
C PRO A 137 9.05 -9.58 -1.38
N ALA A 138 9.85 -10.36 -2.10
CA ALA A 138 9.39 -11.12 -3.24
C ALA A 138 8.19 -11.99 -2.86
N ARG A 139 7.22 -12.11 -3.78
CA ARG A 139 6.12 -13.06 -3.62
C ARG A 139 6.77 -14.45 -3.46
N PRO A 140 6.49 -15.20 -2.38
CA PRO A 140 6.94 -16.57 -2.31
C PRO A 140 6.39 -17.29 -3.54
N SER A 141 7.27 -17.77 -4.42
CA SER A 141 6.90 -18.54 -5.58
C SER A 141 6.18 -19.79 -5.09
N SER A 142 4.88 -19.91 -5.37
CA SER A 142 4.17 -21.16 -5.16
C SER A 142 4.63 -22.16 -6.23
N SER A 143 5.81 -22.74 -6.03
CA SER A 143 6.29 -23.91 -6.75
C SER A 143 6.47 -25.04 -5.74
N ALA A 144 5.35 -25.49 -5.19
CA ALA A 144 5.22 -26.85 -4.72
C ALA A 144 4.04 -27.41 -5.51
N GLY A 145 4.33 -27.90 -6.70
CA GLY A 145 3.44 -28.85 -7.34
C GLY A 145 3.34 -30.03 -6.38
N GLU A 146 2.16 -30.21 -5.77
CA GLU A 146 1.75 -31.52 -5.28
C GLU A 146 1.60 -32.40 -6.51
N ASP A 147 2.71 -33.03 -6.88
CA ASP A 147 2.77 -34.22 -7.71
C ASP A 147 2.13 -35.37 -6.91
N HIS A 148 0.80 -35.36 -6.82
CA HIS A 148 0.05 -36.54 -6.42
C HIS A 148 -0.20 -37.39 -7.65
N GLY A 149 0.81 -38.20 -7.96
CA GLY A 149 0.80 -39.21 -8.99
C GLY A 149 -0.48 -40.05 -8.93
N ALA A 150 -1.27 -39.95 -10.00
CA ALA A 150 -2.27 -40.93 -10.33
C ALA A 150 -1.58 -42.26 -10.65
N THR A 151 -1.61 -43.22 -9.73
CA THR A 151 -1.34 -44.63 -10.04
C THR A 151 -2.66 -45.38 -10.03
N HIS A 152 -3.28 -45.45 -11.20
CA HIS A 152 -4.22 -46.51 -11.55
C HIS A 152 -3.42 -47.77 -11.91
N SER A 153 -3.69 -48.89 -11.24
CA SER A 153 -3.79 -50.22 -11.86
C SER A 153 -4.38 -51.24 -10.87
N PRO A 154 -5.56 -51.82 -11.15
CA PRO A 154 -6.03 -53.00 -10.47
C PRO A 154 -5.46 -54.26 -11.16
N SER A 155 -4.73 -55.08 -10.41
CA SER A 155 -4.34 -56.42 -10.85
C SER A 155 -5.42 -57.42 -10.44
N ARG A 156 -6.05 -58.03 -11.45
CA ARG A 156 -6.84 -59.27 -11.31
C ARG A 156 -5.94 -60.41 -10.86
N GLN A 157 -6.41 -61.22 -9.91
CA GLN A 157 -6.43 -62.68 -9.98
C GLN A 157 -7.45 -63.22 -8.98
#